data_AF-A0A5C7QDR0-F1
#
_entry.id   AF-A0A5C7QDR0-F1
#
_cell.length_a   1.000
_cell.length_b   1.000
_cell.length_c   1.000
_cell.angle_alpha   90.00
_cell.angle_beta   90.00
_cell.angle_gamma   90.00
#
_symmetry.space_group_name_H-M   'P 1'
#
loop_
_entity.id
_entity.type
_entity.pdbx_description
1 polymer ?
#
loop_
_entity_poly.entity_id
_entity_poly.type
_entity_poly.pdbx_seq_one_letter_code
_entity_poly.pdbx_strand_id
1 'polypeptide(L)'
;MATTKDIAILQGKTFTLVLRWETAPIIYKAISAISLASGAPRLTVTGHGLPDGWRCAVQRVQGMTPINAKNSPPKDKDYQQASVIDANTIELNSVSPVDENGNEWPAYVSGGFVLYNTPASLAGFTARMAIKDKIGGTLLHSLTTENAGIALYDTNKTITLTIPATATDDFAWKKGVYDLEMVSGTGVVTLVMHGKVELTKEVTT
;
A
#
# COMPACT_ATOMS: atom_id res chain seq x y z
N MET A 1 -6.46 -9.39 -6.58
CA MET A 1 -7.17 -8.70 -7.69
C MET A 1 -6.43 -7.40 -7.97
N ALA A 2 -6.43 -6.93 -9.22
CA ALA A 2 -5.82 -5.64 -9.56
C ALA A 2 -6.50 -4.50 -8.78
N THR A 3 -5.72 -3.54 -8.32
CA THR A 3 -6.22 -2.36 -7.61
C THR A 3 -6.63 -1.28 -8.61
N THR A 4 -7.86 -0.79 -8.52
CA THR A 4 -8.26 0.41 -9.24
C THR A 4 -7.80 1.65 -8.46
N LYS A 5 -6.96 2.49 -9.07
CA LYS A 5 -6.46 3.72 -8.44
C LYS A 5 -6.21 4.80 -9.50
N ASP A 6 -6.84 5.95 -9.34
CA ASP A 6 -6.54 7.11 -10.17
C ASP A 6 -5.23 7.77 -9.70
N ILE A 7 -4.44 8.26 -10.65
CA ILE A 7 -3.15 8.92 -10.44
C ILE A 7 -3.29 10.40 -10.76
N ALA A 8 -2.83 11.26 -9.84
CA ALA A 8 -2.65 12.68 -10.09
C ALA A 8 -1.15 13.00 -10.23
N ILE A 9 -0.79 13.64 -11.34
CA ILE A 9 0.57 14.13 -11.62
C ILE A 9 0.51 15.66 -11.61
N LEU A 10 1.51 16.28 -10.99
CA LEU A 10 1.73 17.73 -11.08
C LEU A 10 2.85 17.97 -12.08
N GLN A 11 2.60 18.79 -13.10
CA GLN A 11 3.61 19.21 -14.06
C GLN A 11 4.79 19.89 -13.35
N GLY A 12 6.01 19.64 -13.82
CA GLY A 12 7.23 20.21 -13.24
C GLY A 12 7.60 19.65 -11.85
N LYS A 13 6.89 18.63 -11.36
CA LYS A 13 7.19 17.93 -10.09
C LYS A 13 7.48 16.47 -10.33
N THR A 14 8.41 15.93 -9.55
CA THR A 14 8.66 14.48 -9.53
C THR A 14 7.43 13.78 -8.97
N PHE A 15 6.82 12.92 -9.77
CA PHE A 15 5.78 12.01 -9.31
C PHE A 15 6.43 10.79 -8.67
N THR A 16 5.93 10.36 -7.51
CA THR A 16 6.32 9.10 -6.89
C THR A 16 5.10 8.42 -6.28
N LEU A 17 4.94 7.13 -6.58
CA LEU A 17 3.90 6.28 -5.98
C LEU A 17 4.51 4.95 -5.56
N VAL A 18 4.38 4.63 -4.28
CA VAL A 18 4.74 3.31 -3.74
C VAL A 18 3.47 2.48 -3.62
N LEU A 19 3.45 1.30 -4.24
CA LEU A 19 2.38 0.32 -4.10
C LEU A 19 2.92 -1.02 -3.57
N ARG A 20 2.01 -1.85 -3.07
CA ARG A 20 2.26 -3.14 -2.45
C ARG A 20 1.33 -4.17 -3.08
N TRP A 21 1.87 -5.28 -3.58
CA TRP A 21 1.09 -6.28 -4.30
C TRP A 21 0.59 -7.37 -3.35
N GLU A 22 -0.72 -7.30 -3.06
CA GLU A 22 -1.42 -8.20 -2.14
C GLU A 22 -2.05 -9.40 -2.86
N THR A 23 -1.84 -10.60 -2.31
CA THR A 23 -2.40 -11.85 -2.80
C THR A 23 -3.11 -12.64 -1.70
N ALA A 24 -3.91 -13.63 -2.10
CA ALA A 24 -4.48 -14.62 -1.20
C ALA A 24 -3.42 -15.69 -0.85
N PRO A 25 -3.53 -16.37 0.31
CA PRO A 25 -4.58 -16.21 1.33
C PRO A 25 -4.37 -14.98 2.24
N ILE A 26 -5.37 -14.67 3.05
CA ILE A 26 -5.20 -13.76 4.20
C ILE A 26 -4.42 -14.51 5.27
N ILE A 27 -3.38 -13.88 5.82
CA ILE A 27 -2.58 -14.42 6.92
C ILE A 27 -3.17 -13.91 8.24
N TYR A 28 -3.29 -14.81 9.21
CA TYR A 28 -3.70 -14.51 10.57
C TYR A 28 -2.53 -14.72 11.51
N LYS A 29 -2.24 -13.73 12.36
CA LYS A 29 -1.21 -13.81 13.39
C LYS A 29 -1.80 -13.43 14.74
N ALA A 30 -1.63 -14.30 15.73
CA ALA A 30 -2.20 -14.10 17.07
C ALA A 30 -1.53 -12.91 17.77
N ILE A 31 -2.34 -12.09 18.43
CA ILE A 31 -1.89 -11.02 19.31
C ILE A 31 -1.75 -11.61 20.72
N SER A 32 -0.61 -11.33 21.36
CA SER A 32 -0.33 -11.76 22.75
C SER A 32 -0.36 -10.61 23.75
N ALA A 33 -0.16 -9.38 23.30
CA ALA A 33 -0.27 -8.17 24.11
C ALA A 33 -0.50 -6.95 23.23
N ILE A 34 -1.12 -5.90 23.79
CA ILE A 34 -1.21 -4.57 23.20
C ILE A 34 -0.85 -3.55 24.27
N SER A 35 0.08 -2.65 23.95
CA SER A 35 0.50 -1.54 24.81
C SER A 35 0.20 -0.20 24.14
N LEU A 36 -0.19 0.79 24.94
CA LEU A 36 -0.39 2.19 24.51
C LEU A 36 0.76 3.11 24.95
N ALA A 37 1.79 2.57 25.60
CA ALA A 37 2.86 3.36 26.20
C ALA A 37 3.68 4.22 25.22
N SER A 38 3.62 3.92 23.91
CA SER A 38 4.24 4.72 22.85
C SER A 38 3.34 5.82 22.29
N GLY A 39 2.12 5.98 22.80
CA GLY A 39 1.11 6.93 22.30
C GLY A 39 0.26 6.40 21.13
N ALA A 40 0.62 5.23 20.59
CA ALA A 40 -0.16 4.49 19.59
C ALA A 40 -0.24 3.01 19.99
N PRO A 41 -1.23 2.23 19.48
CA PRO A 41 -1.29 0.81 19.75
C PRO A 41 -0.06 0.06 19.22
N ARG A 42 0.72 -0.51 20.14
CA ARG A 42 1.85 -1.41 19.86
C ARG A 42 1.46 -2.84 20.19
N LEU A 43 1.42 -3.70 19.18
CA LEU A 43 0.92 -5.07 19.26
C LEU A 43 2.10 -6.05 19.27
N THR A 44 2.12 -6.94 20.25
CA THR A 44 3.05 -8.08 20.28
C THR A 44 2.46 -9.25 19.50
N VAL A 45 3.07 -9.54 18.35
CA VAL A 45 2.64 -10.52 17.35
C VAL A 45 3.89 -11.31 16.89
N THR A 46 4.22 -12.36 17.64
CA THR A 46 5.45 -13.14 17.42
C THR A 46 5.54 -13.68 16.00
N GLY A 47 6.67 -13.42 15.33
CA GLY A 47 6.93 -13.87 13.97
C GLY A 47 5.86 -13.41 12.98
N HIS A 48 5.45 -12.13 13.05
CA HIS A 48 4.36 -11.63 12.22
C HIS A 48 4.69 -11.71 10.74
N GLY A 49 5.94 -11.57 10.28
CA GLY A 49 6.33 -11.68 8.86
C GLY A 49 5.80 -10.58 7.94
N LEU A 50 5.10 -9.60 8.51
CA LEU A 50 4.61 -8.39 7.85
C LEU A 50 5.79 -7.51 7.37
N PRO A 51 5.84 -7.10 6.09
CA PRO A 51 6.76 -6.06 5.64
C PRO A 51 6.43 -4.70 6.27
N ASP A 52 7.42 -3.83 6.43
CA ASP A 52 7.19 -2.49 6.97
C ASP A 52 6.25 -1.66 6.08
N GLY A 53 5.31 -0.95 6.71
CA GLY A 53 4.25 -0.18 6.06
C GLY A 53 3.20 -1.02 5.32
N TRP A 54 3.20 -2.35 5.46
CA TRP A 54 2.11 -3.19 4.96
C TRP A 54 0.84 -2.92 5.76
N ARG A 55 -0.31 -3.01 5.11
CA ARG A 55 -1.58 -2.78 5.79
C ARG A 55 -2.09 -4.05 6.46
N CYS A 56 -2.69 -3.90 7.62
CA CYS A 56 -3.33 -4.97 8.36
C CYS A 56 -4.64 -4.49 8.99
N ALA A 57 -5.51 -5.43 9.30
CA ALA A 57 -6.68 -5.23 10.14
C ALA A 57 -6.50 -6.01 11.46
N VAL A 58 -7.19 -5.59 12.51
CA VAL A 58 -7.20 -6.30 13.80
C VAL A 58 -8.59 -6.85 14.06
N GLN A 59 -8.74 -8.06 14.60
CA GLN A 59 -10.05 -8.59 15.00
C GLN A 59 -9.96 -9.42 16.27
N ARG A 60 -11.09 -9.54 16.98
CA ARG A 60 -11.29 -10.42 18.15
C ARG A 60 -10.44 -10.09 19.38
N VAL A 61 -9.92 -8.86 19.48
CA VAL A 61 -9.31 -8.34 20.71
C VAL A 61 -10.38 -8.15 21.78
N GLN A 62 -10.11 -8.60 23.01
CA GLN A 62 -10.93 -8.36 24.20
C GLN A 62 -10.32 -7.25 25.07
N GLY A 63 -11.18 -6.48 25.76
CA GLY A 63 -10.77 -5.30 26.53
C GLY A 63 -10.63 -4.06 25.64
N MET A 64 -9.54 -3.99 24.88
CA MET A 64 -9.25 -2.90 23.93
C MET A 64 -10.04 -3.08 22.62
N THR A 65 -11.37 -3.23 22.70
CA THR A 65 -12.21 -3.55 21.55
C THR A 65 -12.28 -2.49 20.44
N PRO A 66 -12.07 -1.17 20.68
CA PRO A 66 -12.09 -0.17 19.61
C PRO A 66 -11.03 -0.38 18.52
N ILE A 67 -9.96 -1.15 18.79
CA ILE A 67 -8.94 -1.48 17.79
C ILE A 67 -9.44 -2.46 16.72
N ASN A 68 -10.52 -3.19 17.00
CA ASN A 68 -11.03 -4.20 16.08
C ASN A 68 -11.63 -3.55 14.82
N ALA A 69 -11.45 -4.23 13.69
CA ALA A 69 -12.08 -3.91 12.42
C ALA A 69 -13.60 -3.78 12.59
N LYS A 70 -14.19 -2.78 11.92
CA LYS A 70 -15.63 -2.51 12.00
C LYS A 70 -16.45 -3.53 11.22
N ASN A 71 -15.83 -4.30 10.34
CA ASN A 71 -16.48 -5.36 9.56
C ASN A 71 -15.84 -6.73 9.82
N SER A 72 -16.63 -7.79 9.65
CA SER A 72 -16.17 -9.18 9.70
C SER A 72 -16.81 -9.97 8.54
N PRO A 73 -16.05 -10.36 7.50
CA PRO A 73 -14.61 -10.12 7.32
C PRO A 73 -14.27 -8.62 7.15
N PRO A 74 -13.03 -8.19 7.44
CA PRO A 74 -12.60 -6.80 7.27
C PRO A 74 -12.76 -6.33 5.81
N LYS A 75 -13.24 -5.10 5.64
CA LYS A 75 -13.27 -4.39 4.35
C LYS A 75 -12.03 -3.52 4.19
N ASP A 76 -11.79 -3.00 3.00
CA ASP A 76 -10.60 -2.20 2.69
C ASP A 76 -10.36 -1.05 3.68
N LYS A 77 -11.44 -0.37 4.11
CA LYS A 77 -11.41 0.71 5.11
C LYS A 77 -11.08 0.29 6.55
N ASP A 78 -11.10 -1.01 6.84
CA ASP A 78 -10.70 -1.55 8.15
C ASP A 78 -9.20 -1.87 8.20
N TYR A 79 -8.50 -1.84 7.06
CA TYR A 79 -7.06 -2.01 7.00
C TYR A 79 -6.36 -0.67 7.20
N GLN A 80 -5.26 -0.70 7.94
CA GLN A 80 -4.38 0.44 8.17
C GLN A 80 -2.93 0.01 8.10
N GLN A 81 -2.04 0.94 7.75
CA GLN A 81 -0.61 0.65 7.68
C GLN A 81 -0.05 0.39 9.07
N ALA A 82 0.75 -0.66 9.19
CA ALA A 82 1.52 -0.94 10.38
C ALA A 82 2.99 -0.60 10.15
N SER A 83 3.62 -0.01 11.16
CA SER A 83 5.07 0.11 11.25
C SER A 83 5.62 -1.13 11.94
N VAL A 84 6.65 -1.74 11.37
CA VAL A 84 7.34 -2.88 11.96
C VAL A 84 8.40 -2.36 12.91
N ILE A 85 8.33 -2.74 14.18
CA ILE A 85 9.33 -2.37 15.19
C ILE A 85 10.45 -3.41 15.23
N ASP A 86 10.06 -4.69 15.26
CA ASP A 86 10.94 -5.84 15.21
C ASP A 86 10.15 -7.07 14.72
N ALA A 87 10.77 -8.25 14.65
CA ALA A 87 10.14 -9.47 14.12
C ALA A 87 8.88 -9.95 14.89
N ASN A 88 8.63 -9.42 16.08
CA ASN A 88 7.56 -9.80 16.98
C ASN A 88 6.63 -8.63 17.35
N THR A 89 6.89 -7.42 16.84
CA THR A 89 6.19 -6.22 17.28
C THR A 89 5.86 -5.30 16.11
N ILE A 90 4.59 -4.90 16.03
CA ILE A 90 4.13 -3.87 15.09
C ILE A 90 3.46 -2.72 15.84
N GLU A 91 3.42 -1.55 15.22
CA GLU A 91 2.76 -0.35 15.76
C GLU A 91 1.79 0.24 14.74
N LEU A 92 0.59 0.60 15.19
CA LEU A 92 -0.47 1.16 14.36
C LEU A 92 -0.44 2.69 14.48
N ASN A 93 0.58 3.32 13.89
CA ASN A 93 0.89 4.74 14.06
C ASN A 93 -0.18 5.71 13.57
N SER A 94 -1.07 5.29 12.67
CA SER A 94 -2.22 6.09 12.24
C SER A 94 -3.42 6.01 13.18
N VAL A 95 -3.34 5.23 14.26
CA VAL A 95 -4.43 5.02 15.22
C VAL A 95 -4.21 5.88 16.45
N SER A 96 -5.18 6.74 16.73
CA SER A 96 -5.26 7.44 18.01
C SER A 96 -6.05 6.57 18.99
N PRO A 97 -5.44 6.09 20.10
CA PRO A 97 -6.09 5.18 21.04
C PRO A 97 -6.92 5.92 22.10
N VAL A 98 -7.66 6.94 21.67
CA VAL A 98 -8.59 7.71 22.52
C VAL A 98 -10.00 7.69 21.95
N ASP A 99 -10.99 7.85 22.81
CA ASP A 99 -12.38 8.03 22.40
C ASP A 99 -12.67 9.48 21.99
N GLU A 100 -13.91 9.75 21.58
CA GLU A 100 -14.39 11.08 21.17
C GLU A 100 -14.36 12.13 22.30
N ASN A 101 -14.25 11.69 23.56
CA ASN A 101 -14.15 12.53 24.74
C ASN A 101 -12.69 12.72 25.20
N GLY A 102 -11.72 12.14 24.49
CA GLY A 102 -10.30 12.22 24.81
C GLY A 102 -9.83 11.23 25.88
N ASN A 103 -10.66 10.25 26.27
CA ASN A 103 -10.24 9.20 27.20
C ASN A 103 -9.45 8.13 26.46
N GLU A 104 -8.36 7.66 27.06
CA GLU A 104 -7.61 6.50 26.54
C GLU A 104 -8.48 5.23 26.51
N TRP A 105 -8.29 4.39 25.50
CA TRP A 105 -9.03 3.14 25.34
C TRP A 105 -8.84 2.19 26.54
N PRO A 106 -9.81 1.29 26.80
CA PRO A 106 -9.64 0.25 27.81
C PRO A 106 -8.42 -0.64 27.55
N ALA A 107 -7.83 -1.13 28.63
CA ALA A 107 -6.68 -2.03 28.56
C ALA A 107 -6.99 -3.32 27.77
N TYR A 108 -5.96 -3.84 27.11
CA TYR A 108 -6.02 -5.17 26.51
C TYR A 108 -6.23 -6.24 27.58
N VAL A 109 -7.14 -7.19 27.30
CA VAL A 109 -7.42 -8.32 28.20
C VAL A 109 -6.88 -9.62 27.60
N SER A 110 -7.30 -9.97 26.39
CA SER A 110 -6.88 -11.23 25.75
C SER A 110 -7.26 -11.30 24.27
N GLY A 111 -6.80 -12.36 23.62
CA GLY A 111 -7.16 -12.73 22.25
C GLY A 111 -6.66 -11.73 21.21
N GLY A 112 -7.31 -11.77 20.05
CA GLY A 112 -6.98 -10.89 18.93
C GLY A 112 -6.10 -11.54 17.88
N PHE A 113 -6.31 -11.12 16.64
CA PHE A 113 -5.47 -11.45 15.50
C PHE A 113 -5.18 -10.19 14.71
N VAL A 114 -3.96 -10.11 14.18
CA VAL A 114 -3.62 -9.26 13.05
C VAL A 114 -3.86 -10.06 11.78
N LEU A 115 -4.58 -9.44 10.83
CA LEU A 115 -4.92 -10.00 9.54
C LEU A 115 -4.31 -9.15 8.45
N TYR A 116 -3.68 -9.77 7.46
CA TYR A 116 -3.16 -9.05 6.29
C TYR A 116 -3.13 -9.96 5.07
N ASN A 117 -3.27 -9.39 3.88
CA ASN A 117 -3.10 -10.13 2.63
C ASN A 117 -1.64 -10.54 2.46
N THR A 118 -1.40 -11.71 1.86
CA THR A 118 -0.06 -12.23 1.62
C THR A 118 0.73 -11.27 0.72
N PRO A 119 1.95 -10.85 1.11
CA PRO A 119 2.84 -10.10 0.22
C PRO A 119 3.32 -10.96 -0.94
N ALA A 120 3.04 -10.54 -2.18
CA ALA A 120 3.60 -11.20 -3.36
C ALA A 120 5.12 -11.02 -3.40
N SER A 121 5.87 -12.08 -3.66
CA SER A 121 7.29 -11.92 -4.01
C SER A 121 7.42 -11.24 -5.36
N LEU A 122 8.35 -10.30 -5.44
CA LEU A 122 8.75 -9.56 -6.63
C LEU A 122 10.02 -10.13 -7.26
N ALA A 123 10.65 -11.12 -6.64
CA ALA A 123 11.87 -11.73 -7.13
C ALA A 123 11.66 -12.35 -8.52
N GLY A 124 12.56 -12.03 -9.46
CA GLY A 124 12.50 -12.55 -10.83
C GLY A 124 11.38 -11.98 -11.70
N PHE A 125 10.73 -10.89 -11.26
CA PHE A 125 9.79 -10.14 -12.10
C PHE A 125 10.44 -8.91 -12.75
N THR A 126 9.90 -8.52 -13.90
CA THR A 126 9.99 -7.16 -14.43
C THR A 126 8.61 -6.50 -14.34
N ALA A 127 8.55 -5.18 -14.55
CA ALA A 127 7.30 -4.44 -14.50
C ALA A 127 7.21 -3.44 -15.65
N ARG A 128 5.99 -3.19 -16.12
CA ARG A 128 5.71 -2.20 -17.17
C ARG A 128 4.38 -1.50 -16.93
N MET A 129 4.35 -0.22 -17.29
CA MET A 129 3.18 0.62 -17.27
C MET A 129 3.15 1.51 -18.51
N ALA A 130 1.98 1.59 -19.14
CA ALA A 130 1.73 2.48 -20.27
C ALA A 130 0.60 3.44 -19.91
N ILE A 131 0.87 4.75 -20.01
CA ILE A 131 -0.16 5.79 -19.96
C ILE A 131 -0.57 6.08 -21.39
N LYS A 132 -1.88 5.98 -21.69
CA LYS A 132 -2.46 6.24 -23.01
C LYS A 132 -3.57 7.28 -22.92
N ASP A 133 -3.89 7.94 -24.03
CA ASP A 133 -5.00 8.90 -24.11
C ASP A 133 -6.38 8.25 -23.88
N LYS A 134 -6.53 7.00 -24.31
CA LYS A 134 -7.68 6.12 -24.09
C LYS A 134 -7.28 4.65 -24.25
N ILE A 135 -8.19 3.73 -23.91
CA ILE A 135 -7.99 2.30 -24.11
C ILE A 135 -7.72 2.02 -25.60
N GLY A 136 -6.62 1.34 -25.88
CA GLY A 136 -6.17 1.06 -27.25
C GLY A 136 -5.63 2.27 -28.03
N GLY A 137 -5.53 3.44 -27.39
CA GLY A 137 -5.10 4.69 -28.03
C GLY A 137 -3.60 4.93 -28.05
N THR A 138 -3.23 6.19 -28.20
CA THR A 138 -1.86 6.68 -28.36
C THR A 138 -1.10 6.60 -27.03
N LEU A 139 0.15 6.14 -27.08
CA LEU A 139 1.04 6.14 -25.92
C LEU A 139 1.44 7.59 -25.56
N LEU A 140 1.20 7.98 -24.32
CA LEU A 140 1.56 9.28 -23.76
C LEU A 140 2.86 9.22 -22.96
N HIS A 141 3.05 8.15 -22.19
CA HIS A 141 4.27 7.91 -21.42
C HIS A 141 4.38 6.43 -21.03
N SER A 142 5.60 5.94 -20.78
CA SER A 142 5.86 4.57 -20.35
C SER A 142 6.82 4.53 -19.17
N LEU A 143 6.50 3.72 -18.17
CA LEU A 143 7.41 3.38 -17.08
C LEU A 143 7.68 1.89 -17.14
N THR A 144 8.94 1.47 -17.02
CA THR A 144 9.33 0.06 -16.95
C THR A 144 10.48 -0.11 -15.97
N THR A 145 10.79 -1.36 -15.63
CA THR A 145 12.01 -1.68 -14.88
C THR A 145 13.28 -1.33 -15.66
N GLU A 146 13.27 -1.51 -16.98
CA GLU A 146 14.42 -1.27 -17.86
C GLU A 146 14.70 0.23 -18.04
N ASN A 147 13.67 1.07 -18.06
CA ASN A 147 13.83 2.52 -18.16
C ASN A 147 13.92 3.23 -16.80
N ALA A 148 14.03 2.45 -15.71
CA ALA A 148 14.10 2.91 -14.32
C ALA A 148 12.89 3.75 -13.83
N GLY A 149 11.79 3.81 -14.60
CA GLY A 149 10.53 4.39 -14.14
C GLY A 149 9.82 3.53 -13.09
N ILE A 150 10.17 2.24 -12.99
CA ILE A 150 9.66 1.31 -11.98
C ILE A 150 10.82 0.64 -11.25
N ALA A 151 10.85 0.77 -9.93
CA ALA A 151 11.78 0.04 -9.06
C ALA A 151 11.04 -1.03 -8.26
N LEU A 152 11.61 -2.24 -8.19
CA LEU A 152 11.08 -3.38 -7.46
C LEU A 152 11.98 -3.70 -6.27
N TYR A 153 11.41 -3.70 -5.07
CA TYR A 153 12.14 -4.03 -3.84
C TYR A 153 11.51 -5.25 -3.19
N ASP A 154 12.02 -6.45 -3.50
CA ASP A 154 11.45 -7.69 -2.99
C ASP A 154 11.54 -7.77 -1.45
N THR A 155 12.63 -7.30 -0.83
CA THR A 155 12.77 -7.31 0.64
C THR A 155 11.64 -6.56 1.34
N ASN A 156 11.32 -5.35 0.86
CA ASN A 156 10.26 -4.51 1.42
C ASN A 156 8.88 -4.77 0.79
N LYS A 157 8.84 -5.62 -0.25
CA LYS A 157 7.65 -5.96 -1.04
C LYS A 157 6.98 -4.71 -1.65
N THR A 158 7.79 -3.75 -2.11
CA THR A 158 7.32 -2.50 -2.70
C THR A 158 7.64 -2.40 -4.19
N ILE A 159 6.70 -1.80 -4.92
CA ILE A 159 6.86 -1.37 -6.31
C ILE A 159 6.79 0.15 -6.28
N THR A 160 7.83 0.83 -6.74
CA THR A 160 7.89 2.30 -6.76
C THR A 160 7.83 2.78 -8.20
N LEU A 161 6.82 3.59 -8.51
CA LEU A 161 6.71 4.31 -9.76
C LEU A 161 7.33 5.70 -9.59
N THR A 162 8.16 6.12 -10.55
CA THR A 162 8.78 7.44 -10.55
C THR A 162 8.73 8.06 -11.94
N ILE A 163 8.23 9.29 -12.02
CA ILE A 163 8.35 10.14 -13.21
C ILE A 163 9.10 11.41 -12.78
N PRO A 164 10.28 11.69 -13.33
CA PRO A 164 11.08 12.84 -12.91
C PRO A 164 10.38 14.16 -13.30
N ALA A 165 10.65 15.22 -12.54
CA ALA A 165 10.13 16.56 -12.79
C ALA A 165 10.36 17.04 -14.23
N THR A 166 11.51 16.73 -14.82
CA THR A 166 11.83 17.08 -16.21
C THR A 166 10.87 16.42 -17.21
N ALA A 167 10.51 15.16 -17.00
CA ALA A 167 9.55 14.48 -17.86
C ALA A 167 8.12 14.98 -17.64
N THR A 168 7.73 15.26 -16.38
CA THR A 168 6.39 15.78 -16.11
C THR A 168 6.20 17.19 -16.62
N ASP A 169 7.25 18.01 -16.67
CA ASP A 169 7.25 19.35 -17.26
C ASP A 169 6.88 19.33 -18.75
N ASP A 170 7.44 18.37 -19.51
CA ASP A 170 7.22 18.21 -20.94
C ASP A 170 5.82 17.66 -21.31
N PHE A 171 5.03 17.19 -20.35
CA PHE A 171 3.72 16.58 -20.66
C PHE A 171 2.71 17.60 -21.18
N ALA A 172 2.34 17.50 -22.46
CA ALA A 172 1.33 18.35 -23.10
C ALA A 172 -0.13 17.91 -22.89
N TRP A 173 -0.36 16.64 -22.54
CA TRP A 173 -1.69 16.06 -22.32
C TRP A 173 -2.24 16.40 -20.93
N LYS A 174 -3.56 16.23 -20.72
CA LYS A 174 -4.21 16.52 -19.43
C LYS A 174 -4.82 15.30 -18.74
N LYS A 175 -5.16 14.28 -19.52
CA LYS A 175 -5.82 13.06 -19.05
C LYS A 175 -5.26 11.85 -19.79
N GLY A 176 -5.26 10.72 -19.11
CA GLY A 176 -4.94 9.43 -19.68
C GLY A 176 -5.55 8.28 -18.90
N VAL A 177 -5.31 7.07 -19.37
CA VAL A 177 -5.60 5.80 -18.69
C VAL A 177 -4.35 4.96 -18.67
N TYR A 178 -4.22 4.08 -17.68
CA TYR A 178 -3.05 3.24 -17.55
C TYR A 178 -3.37 1.86 -17.01
N ASP A 179 -2.48 0.93 -17.33
CA ASP A 179 -2.32 -0.36 -16.68
C ASP A 179 -0.88 -0.49 -16.18
N LEU A 180 -0.71 -1.03 -14.98
CA LEU A 180 0.55 -1.48 -14.40
C LEU A 180 0.52 -3.01 -14.30
N GLU A 181 1.49 -3.62 -14.97
CA GLU A 181 1.62 -5.07 -15.07
C GLU A 181 2.96 -5.55 -14.51
N MET A 182 2.92 -6.68 -13.82
CA MET A 182 4.10 -7.45 -13.43
C MET A 182 4.27 -8.62 -14.40
N VAL A 183 5.49 -8.87 -14.86
CA VAL A 183 5.83 -9.95 -15.80
C VAL A 183 6.81 -10.90 -15.12
N SER A 184 6.43 -12.16 -14.96
CA SER A 184 7.32 -13.18 -14.39
C SER A 184 8.45 -13.54 -15.35
N GLY A 185 9.51 -14.17 -14.85
CA GLY A 185 10.58 -14.74 -15.69
C GLY A 185 10.12 -15.80 -16.70
N THR A 186 8.91 -16.35 -16.54
CA THR A 186 8.27 -17.28 -17.50
C THR A 186 7.31 -16.57 -18.47
N GLY A 187 7.20 -15.24 -18.40
CA GLY A 187 6.35 -14.44 -19.27
C GLY A 187 4.89 -14.33 -18.84
N VAL A 188 4.53 -14.78 -17.62
CA VAL A 188 3.17 -14.60 -17.10
C VAL A 188 2.98 -13.13 -16.74
N VAL A 189 1.98 -12.50 -17.36
CA VAL A 189 1.61 -11.10 -17.13
C VAL A 189 0.47 -11.04 -16.11
N THR A 190 0.66 -10.27 -15.05
CA THR A 190 -0.37 -10.01 -14.04
C THR A 190 -0.65 -8.52 -13.92
N LEU A 191 -1.91 -8.12 -14.11
CA LEU A 191 -2.37 -6.77 -13.84
C LEU A 191 -2.39 -6.51 -12.33
N VAL A 192 -1.68 -5.47 -11.88
CA VAL A 192 -1.58 -5.13 -10.45
C VAL A 192 -2.32 -3.85 -10.12
N MET A 193 -2.30 -2.86 -11.01
CA MET A 193 -2.99 -1.60 -10.78
C MET A 193 -3.44 -0.99 -12.11
N HIS A 194 -4.59 -0.33 -12.13
CA HIS A 194 -5.09 0.38 -13.30
C HIS A 194 -5.94 1.57 -12.90
N GLY A 195 -6.16 2.51 -13.80
CA GLY A 195 -7.01 3.66 -13.54
C GLY A 195 -6.82 4.80 -14.52
N LYS A 196 -7.32 5.97 -14.13
CA LYS A 196 -7.12 7.22 -14.87
C LYS A 196 -5.86 7.93 -14.39
N VAL A 197 -5.29 8.74 -15.26
CA VAL A 197 -4.22 9.70 -14.93
C VAL A 197 -4.74 11.10 -15.23
N GLU A 198 -4.57 12.01 -14.28
CA GLU A 198 -4.84 13.43 -14.46
C GLU A 198 -3.54 14.23 -14.27
N LEU A 199 -3.26 15.14 -15.20
CA LEU A 199 -2.14 16.08 -15.10
C LEU A 199 -2.68 17.47 -14.72
N THR A 200 -2.25 17.96 -13.57
CA THR A 200 -2.44 19.36 -13.18
C THR A 200 -1.24 20.17 -13.67
N LYS A 201 -1.53 21.23 -14.41
CA LYS A 201 -0.52 22.14 -14.97
C LYS A 201 0.16 22.95 -13.86
N GLU A 202 1.44 23.25 -14.05
CA GLU A 202 2.19 24.06 -13.10
C GLU A 202 1.70 25.52 -13.16
N VAL A 203 1.65 26.18 -11.99
CA VAL A 203 1.28 27.60 -11.89
C VAL A 203 2.53 28.49 -11.85
N THR A 204 3.63 27.98 -11.34
CA THR A 204 4.94 28.65 -11.33
C THR A 204 5.60 28.44 -12.70
N THR A 205 5.80 29.53 -13.44
CA THR A 205 6.45 29.56 -14.77
C THR A 205 7.79 30.25 -14.72
#